data_AF-A0A2E7A368-F1
#
_entry.id   AF-A0A2E7A368-F1
#
_cell.length_a   1.000
_cell.length_b   1.000
_cell.length_c   1.000
_cell.angle_alpha   90.00
_cell.angle_beta   90.00
_cell.angle_gamma   90.00
#
_symmetry.space_group_name_H-M   'P 1'
#
loop_
_entity.id
_entity.type
_entity.pdbx_description
1 polymer ?
#
loop_
_entity_poly.entity_id
_entity_poly.type
_entity_poly.pdbx_seq_one_letter_code
_entity_poly.pdbx_strand_id
1 'polypeptide(L)'
;MTDAIGPVGHHGPNPFQVNGVDGLKEADGSEHVKETGFNDVLKEEMGRVNELQQDAQETADAFAAGRRDDIEEMLVATRKADAAYQMLVQVRSRLMEAYQEIKQLRE
;
A
#
# COMPACT_ATOMS: atom_id res chain seq x y z
N MET A 1 56.51 -48.09 32.77
CA MET A 1 55.91 -48.74 33.96
C MET A 1 54.75 -47.84 34.37
N THR A 2 53.60 -47.98 33.71
CA THR A 2 52.46 -48.86 34.10
C THR A 2 51.60 -48.21 35.19
N ASP A 3 50.56 -47.53 34.71
CA ASP A 3 49.15 -47.59 35.10
C ASP A 3 48.75 -47.85 36.56
N ALA A 4 47.79 -47.03 37.03
CA ALA A 4 46.76 -47.43 38.01
C ALA A 4 45.58 -46.43 37.98
N ILE A 5 44.63 -46.66 37.08
CA ILE A 5 43.16 -46.71 37.27
C ILE A 5 42.51 -45.83 38.37
N GLY A 6 41.65 -44.88 37.91
CA GLY A 6 40.37 -44.44 38.52
C GLY A 6 40.31 -43.03 39.15
N PRO A 7 39.19 -42.25 39.10
CA PRO A 7 37.79 -42.69 39.00
C PRO A 7 36.88 -41.98 37.96
N VAL A 8 35.85 -42.73 37.55
CA VAL A 8 34.42 -42.37 37.43
C VAL A 8 34.02 -41.05 36.75
N GLY A 9 33.24 -41.19 35.67
CA GLY A 9 32.63 -40.08 34.95
C GLY A 9 31.43 -39.43 35.62
N HIS A 10 31.09 -38.26 35.10
CA HIS A 10 29.75 -37.68 35.18
C HIS A 10 29.42 -37.06 33.82
N HIS A 11 28.69 -37.81 32.98
CA HIS A 11 28.02 -37.29 31.80
C HIS A 11 26.68 -36.70 32.24
N GLY A 12 26.53 -35.38 32.13
CA GLY A 12 25.23 -34.75 31.91
C GLY A 12 25.18 -34.24 30.48
N PRO A 13 24.05 -34.33 29.76
CA PRO A 13 23.93 -33.76 28.43
C PRO A 13 23.98 -32.24 28.52
N ASN A 14 24.96 -31.60 27.88
CA ASN A 14 24.99 -30.16 27.66
C ASN A 14 24.00 -29.82 26.52
N PRO A 15 22.89 -29.08 26.77
CA PRO A 15 21.85 -28.87 25.78
C PRO A 15 22.14 -27.71 24.80
N PHE A 16 23.38 -27.24 24.69
CA PHE A 16 23.74 -26.12 23.83
C PHE A 16 25.00 -26.42 23.02
N GLN A 17 24.79 -27.09 21.88
CA GLN A 17 25.69 -26.97 20.73
C GLN A 17 24.95 -26.23 19.63
N VAL A 18 25.22 -24.94 19.49
CA VAL A 18 24.93 -24.19 18.26
C VAL A 18 26.26 -23.97 17.55
N ASN A 19 26.52 -24.85 16.58
CA ASN A 19 27.58 -24.76 15.59
C ASN A 19 27.15 -23.76 14.49
N GLY A 20 28.11 -22.97 14.00
CA GLY A 20 28.02 -22.36 12.65
C GLY A 20 27.99 -20.84 12.60
N VAL A 21 29.10 -20.19 12.94
CA VAL A 21 29.42 -18.85 12.41
C VAL A 21 30.21 -19.03 11.11
N ASP A 22 29.52 -19.47 10.05
CA ASP A 22 30.10 -19.46 8.70
C ASP A 22 28.96 -19.17 7.72
N GLY A 23 29.07 -18.04 7.00
CA GLY A 23 28.06 -17.60 6.04
C GLY A 23 27.44 -16.23 6.29
N LEU A 24 28.24 -15.20 6.60
CA LEU A 24 27.85 -13.84 6.21
C LEU A 24 28.08 -13.69 4.70
N LYS A 25 27.21 -14.31 3.91
CA LYS A 25 27.03 -13.95 2.52
C LYS A 25 26.27 -12.64 2.53
N GLU A 26 26.99 -11.55 2.24
CA GLU A 26 26.42 -10.24 1.91
C GLU A 26 25.30 -10.44 0.88
N ALA A 27 24.06 -10.40 1.35
CA ALA A 27 22.93 -10.16 0.49
C ALA A 27 22.95 -8.67 0.16
N ASP A 28 23.76 -8.31 -0.84
CA ASP A 28 23.54 -7.12 -1.65
C ASP A 28 22.21 -7.30 -2.38
N GLY A 29 21.15 -6.99 -1.64
CA GLY A 29 19.77 -7.05 -2.07
C GLY A 29 19.14 -5.76 -1.62
N SER A 30 19.61 -4.63 -2.15
CA SER A 30 18.78 -3.44 -2.24
C SER A 30 17.59 -3.77 -3.14
N GLU A 31 16.59 -4.46 -2.58
CA GLU A 31 15.23 -4.36 -3.05
C GLU A 31 14.85 -2.88 -2.88
N HIS A 32 15.06 -2.13 -3.96
CA HIS A 32 14.32 -0.91 -4.19
C HIS A 32 12.86 -1.32 -4.25
N VAL A 33 12.20 -1.35 -3.10
CA VAL A 33 10.75 -1.19 -3.03
C VAL A 33 10.51 0.08 -3.82
N LYS A 34 9.94 -0.04 -5.02
CA LYS A 34 9.42 1.11 -5.75
C LYS A 34 8.34 1.68 -4.84
N GLU A 35 8.71 2.67 -4.04
CA GLU A 35 7.74 3.45 -3.30
C GLU A 35 6.80 4.04 -4.35
N THR A 36 5.55 3.57 -4.36
CA THR A 36 4.51 4.14 -5.21
C THR A 36 4.45 5.62 -4.89
N GLY A 37 4.84 6.46 -5.85
CA GLY A 37 4.91 7.88 -5.62
C GLY A 37 3.51 8.45 -5.41
N PHE A 38 3.41 9.53 -4.63
CA PHE A 38 2.15 10.26 -4.49
C PHE A 38 1.52 10.61 -5.85
N ASN A 39 2.34 10.91 -6.87
CA ASN A 39 1.88 11.17 -8.23
C ASN A 39 1.14 9.97 -8.85
N ASP A 40 1.63 8.75 -8.61
CA ASP A 40 1.04 7.52 -9.15
C ASP A 40 -0.29 7.22 -8.45
N VAL A 41 -0.33 7.35 -7.13
CA VAL A 41 -1.58 7.22 -6.35
C VAL A 41 -2.60 8.27 -6.79
N LEU A 42 -2.19 9.53 -6.95
CA LEU A 42 -3.10 10.59 -7.40
C LEU A 42 -3.67 10.31 -8.79
N LYS A 43 -2.85 9.83 -9.72
CA LYS A 43 -3.31 9.44 -11.07
C LYS A 43 -4.30 8.28 -11.02
N GLU A 44 -4.02 7.27 -10.20
CA GLU A 44 -4.91 6.14 -10.00
C GLU A 44 -6.27 6.59 -9.45
N GLU A 45 -6.27 7.40 -8.40
CA GLU A 45 -7.51 7.90 -7.79
C GLU A 45 -8.29 8.83 -8.72
N MET A 46 -7.61 9.64 -9.55
CA MET A 46 -8.26 10.40 -10.63
C MET A 46 -8.95 9.46 -11.64
N GLY A 47 -8.30 8.36 -12.00
CA GLY A 47 -8.88 7.31 -12.84
C GLY A 47 -10.14 6.71 -12.23
N ARG A 48 -10.09 6.33 -10.94
CA ARG A 48 -11.23 5.79 -10.20
C ARG A 48 -12.40 6.78 -10.12
N VAL A 49 -12.14 8.07 -9.88
CA VAL A 49 -13.17 9.12 -9.88
C VAL A 49 -13.83 9.26 -11.26
N ASN A 50 -13.07 9.09 -12.34
CA ASN A 50 -13.59 9.09 -13.70
C ASN A 50 -14.44 7.85 -14.01
N GLU A 51 -14.05 6.68 -13.53
CA GLU A 51 -14.84 5.45 -13.62
C GLU A 51 -16.17 5.58 -12.89
N LEU A 52 -16.16 6.11 -11.65
CA LEU A 52 -17.38 6.36 -10.88
C LEU A 52 -18.34 7.33 -11.59
N GLN A 53 -17.80 8.36 -12.25
CA GLN A 53 -18.62 9.29 -13.05
C GLN A 53 -19.25 8.60 -14.26
N GLN A 54 -18.51 7.74 -14.96
CA GLN A 54 -19.04 6.98 -16.09
C GLN A 54 -20.13 5.99 -15.67
N ASP A 55 -19.93 5.29 -14.56
CA ASP A 55 -20.93 4.37 -14.00
C ASP A 55 -22.22 5.10 -13.60
N ALA A 56 -22.09 6.26 -12.94
CA ALA A 56 -23.23 7.11 -12.64
C ALA A 56 -23.98 7.58 -13.90
N GLN A 57 -23.25 7.93 -14.97
CA GLN A 57 -23.86 8.32 -16.24
C GLN A 57 -24.56 7.15 -16.94
N GLU A 58 -23.93 5.98 -16.99
CA GLU A 58 -24.50 4.79 -17.62
C GLU A 58 -25.79 4.34 -16.92
N THR A 59 -25.77 4.32 -15.59
CA THR A 59 -26.96 3.97 -14.80
C THR A 59 -28.08 4.99 -14.96
N ALA A 60 -27.75 6.29 -15.03
CA ALA A 60 -28.72 7.34 -15.32
C ALA A 60 -29.33 7.22 -16.73
N ASP A 61 -28.52 6.96 -17.74
CA ASP A 61 -28.97 6.79 -19.12
C ASP A 61 -29.82 5.53 -19.28
N ALA A 62 -29.45 4.44 -18.60
CA ALA A 62 -30.23 3.20 -18.58
C ALA A 62 -31.60 3.39 -17.92
N PHE A 63 -31.66 4.13 -16.81
CA PHE A 63 -32.90 4.48 -16.12
C PHE A 63 -33.78 5.39 -17.00
N ALA A 64 -33.23 6.46 -17.56
CA ALA A 64 -33.97 7.38 -18.43
C ALA A 64 -34.51 6.71 -19.70
N ALA A 65 -33.81 5.70 -20.21
CA ALA A 65 -34.24 4.90 -21.35
C ALA A 65 -35.28 3.80 -21.01
N GLY A 66 -35.67 3.66 -19.73
CA GLY A 66 -36.56 2.59 -19.27
C GLY A 66 -35.97 1.18 -19.41
N ARG A 67 -34.63 1.07 -19.50
CA ARG A 67 -33.90 -0.20 -19.59
C ARG A 67 -33.59 -0.79 -18.22
N ARG A 68 -33.69 0.01 -17.15
CA ARG A 68 -33.55 -0.36 -15.74
C ARG A 68 -34.54 0.44 -14.92
N ASP A 69 -35.18 -0.21 -13.95
CA ASP A 69 -36.08 0.44 -12.97
C ASP A 69 -35.36 0.75 -11.64
N ASP A 70 -34.05 0.51 -11.59
CA ASP A 70 -33.21 0.57 -10.38
C ASP A 70 -32.73 2.00 -10.08
N ILE A 71 -33.67 2.90 -9.79
CA ILE A 71 -33.36 4.28 -9.39
C ILE A 71 -32.43 4.34 -8.17
N GLU A 72 -32.52 3.35 -7.27
CA GLU A 72 -31.68 3.25 -6.08
C GLU A 72 -30.20 3.10 -6.44
N GLU A 73 -29.88 2.25 -7.41
CA GLU A 73 -28.50 2.02 -7.86
C GLU A 73 -27.92 3.26 -8.54
N MET A 74 -28.69 3.90 -9.43
CA MET A 74 -28.30 5.18 -10.05
C MET A 74 -28.03 6.26 -9.00
N LEU A 75 -28.91 6.40 -8.00
CA LEU A 75 -28.73 7.38 -6.93
C LEU A 75 -27.48 7.10 -6.09
N VAL A 76 -27.20 5.84 -5.80
CA VAL A 76 -25.99 5.44 -5.08
C VAL A 76 -24.73 5.71 -5.92
N ALA A 77 -24.73 5.33 -7.20
CA ALA A 77 -23.62 5.57 -8.11
C ALA A 77 -23.31 7.08 -8.23
N THR A 78 -24.35 7.89 -8.45
CA THR A 78 -24.24 9.36 -8.50
C THR A 78 -23.64 9.93 -7.21
N ARG A 79 -24.16 9.51 -6.04
CA ARG A 79 -23.64 9.99 -4.75
C ARG A 79 -22.18 9.61 -4.51
N LYS A 80 -21.78 8.40 -4.92
CA LYS A 80 -20.39 7.95 -4.83
C LYS A 80 -19.48 8.80 -5.71
N ALA A 81 -19.88 9.05 -6.96
CA ALA A 81 -19.13 9.89 -7.89
C ALA A 81 -18.95 11.32 -7.35
N ASP A 82 -20.04 11.93 -6.85
CA ASP A 82 -20.01 13.27 -6.27
C ASP A 82 -19.08 13.37 -5.07
N ALA A 83 -19.19 12.43 -4.13
CA ALA A 83 -18.34 12.42 -2.94
C ALA A 83 -16.85 12.26 -3.30
N ALA A 84 -16.54 11.31 -4.19
CA ALA A 84 -15.17 11.07 -4.64
C ALA A 84 -14.59 12.28 -5.39
N TYR A 85 -15.40 12.94 -6.23
CA TYR A 85 -15.00 14.16 -6.91
C TYR A 85 -14.72 15.31 -5.94
N GLN A 86 -15.57 15.52 -4.94
CA GLN A 86 -15.35 16.55 -3.91
C GLN A 86 -14.04 16.33 -3.16
N MET A 87 -13.72 15.08 -2.81
CA MET A 87 -12.43 14.73 -2.20
C MET A 87 -11.26 15.05 -3.14
N LEU A 88 -11.35 14.70 -4.42
CA LEU A 88 -10.32 15.02 -5.41
C LEU A 88 -10.10 16.53 -5.55
N VAL A 89 -11.16 17.33 -5.54
CA VAL A 89 -11.06 18.80 -5.57
C VAL A 89 -10.31 19.32 -4.35
N GLN A 90 -10.56 18.76 -3.15
CA GLN A 90 -9.81 19.14 -1.95
C GLN A 90 -8.33 18.82 -2.09
N VAL A 91 -7.98 17.63 -2.58
CA VAL A 91 -6.58 17.24 -2.83
C VAL A 91 -5.93 18.19 -3.84
N ARG A 92 -6.60 18.51 -4.94
CA ARG A 92 -6.12 19.50 -5.92
C ARG A 92 -5.82 20.85 -5.27
N SER A 93 -6.74 21.35 -4.44
CA SER A 93 -6.54 22.62 -3.73
C SER A 93 -5.32 22.57 -2.80
N ARG A 94 -5.17 21.51 -2.02
CA ARG A 94 -4.01 21.31 -1.14
C ARG A 94 -2.69 21.26 -1.91
N LEU A 95 -2.68 20.66 -3.09
CA LEU A 95 -1.49 20.63 -3.95
C LEU A 95 -1.12 22.01 -4.49
N MET A 96 -2.12 22.81 -4.85
CA MET A 96 -1.89 24.19 -5.28
C MET A 96 -1.38 25.06 -4.12
N GLU A 97 -1.92 24.88 -2.91
CA GLU A 97 -1.44 25.53 -1.69
C GLU A 97 0.04 25.18 -1.42
N ALA A 98 0.38 23.88 -1.41
CA ALA A 98 1.74 23.42 -1.18
C ALA A 98 2.72 23.93 -2.23
N TYR A 99 2.30 23.99 -3.50
CA TYR A 99 3.11 24.58 -4.56
C TYR A 99 3.39 26.07 -4.33
N GLN A 100 2.36 26.84 -3.92
CA GLN A 100 2.51 28.26 -3.60
C GLN A 100 3.44 28.48 -2.41
N GLU A 101 3.32 27.67 -1.35
CA GLU A 101 4.17 27.74 -0.16
C GLU A 101 5.65 27.51 -0.51
N ILE A 102 5.95 26.45 -1.29
CA ILE A 102 7.32 26.18 -1.74
C ILE A 102 7.88 27.33 -2.57
N LYS A 103 7.07 27.98 -3.40
CA LYS A 103 7.50 29.15 -4.17
C LYS A 103 7.87 30.32 -3.25
N GLN A 104 7.05 30.60 -2.23
CA GLN A 104 7.30 31.70 -1.29
C GLN A 104 8.54 31.47 -0.42
N LEU A 105 8.84 30.23 -0.02
CA LEU A 105 10.06 29.91 0.75
C LEU A 105 11.36 30.08 -0.05
N ARG A 106 11.27 30.13 -1.39
CA ARG A 106 12.44 30.24 -2.29
C ARG A 106 12.71 31.67 -2.77
N GLU A 107 11.81 32.61 -2.50
CA GLU A 107 12.01 34.06 -2.74
C GLU A 107 12.49 34.76 -1.45
#